data_AF-A0A382TYD5-F1
#
_entry.id   AF-A0A382TYD5-F1
#
_cell.length_a   1.000
_cell.length_b   1.000
_cell.length_c   1.000
_cell.angle_alpha   90.00
_cell.angle_beta   90.00
_cell.angle_gamma   90.00
#
_symmetry.space_group_name_H-M   'P 1'
#
loop_
_entity.id
_entity.type
_entity.pdbx_description
1 polymer ?
#
loop_
_entity_poly.entity_id
_entity_poly.type
_entity_poly.pdbx_seq_one_letter_code
_entity_poly.pdbx_strand_id
1 'polypeptide(L)'
;MRYRRFLREILSDSEDRYLCACEGSQLLAALPVFIKRGSLGAVVNSLPFYGSHGGIVGRPNLDRRVSEALLTALDHVCQEVDAVSCTVIESPWETDKERYCSYAAGLFDERLGQITCLPDRADESIVQERLLNLYHQKTRNMVRKGLKGGF
;
A
#
# COMPACT_ATOMS: atom_id res chain seq x y z
N MET A 1 2.56 4.60 12.21
CA MET A 1 3.90 5.14 12.55
C MET A 1 5.00 4.07 12.76
N ARG A 2 4.71 2.85 13.24
CA ARG A 2 5.72 1.80 13.45
C ARG A 2 6.37 1.28 12.15
N TYR A 3 5.58 1.15 11.08
CA TYR A 3 6.08 0.68 9.77
C TYR A 3 7.02 1.69 9.09
N ARG A 4 6.69 2.98 9.10
CA ARG A 4 7.59 4.04 8.61
C ARG A 4 8.94 4.01 9.30
N ARG A 5 8.96 3.87 10.64
CA ARG A 5 10.21 3.79 11.40
C ARG A 5 11.07 2.61 10.95
N PHE A 6 10.44 1.44 10.81
CA PHE A 6 11.09 0.24 10.27
C PHE A 6 11.67 0.48 8.86
N LEU A 7 10.91 1.13 7.95
CA LEU A 7 11.41 1.46 6.62
C LEU A 7 12.60 2.42 6.67
N ARG A 8 12.58 3.43 7.55
CA ARG A 8 13.71 4.35 7.73
C ARG A 8 14.96 3.65 8.27
N GLU A 9 14.80 2.64 9.11
CA GLU A 9 15.91 1.84 9.64
C GLU A 9 16.57 0.99 8.55
N ILE A 10 15.78 0.45 7.61
CA ILE A 10 16.31 -0.40 6.52
C ILE A 10 16.79 0.44 5.32
N LEU A 11 16.13 1.57 5.06
CA LEU A 11 16.43 2.48 3.96
C LEU A 11 17.13 3.73 4.51
N SER A 12 18.24 3.52 5.20
CA SER A 12 19.00 4.59 5.87
C SER A 12 19.53 5.66 4.91
N ASP A 13 19.64 5.33 3.63
CA ASP A 13 20.08 6.22 2.54
C ASP A 13 18.91 6.80 1.73
N SER A 14 17.70 6.82 2.30
CA SER A 14 16.51 7.40 1.69
C SER A 14 15.92 8.51 2.54
N GLU A 15 15.27 9.45 1.86
CA GLU A 15 14.44 10.49 2.46
C GLU A 15 12.97 10.04 2.41
N ASP A 16 12.22 10.32 3.46
CA ASP A 16 10.80 10.00 3.53
C ASP A 16 9.96 11.25 3.76
N ARG A 17 8.87 11.39 3.01
CA ARG A 17 7.93 12.51 3.07
C ARG A 17 6.50 12.01 3.19
N TYR A 18 5.66 12.79 3.85
CA TYR A 18 4.20 12.63 3.79
C TYR A 18 3.62 13.87 3.13
N LEU A 19 3.03 13.67 1.96
CA LEU A 19 2.20 14.68 1.34
C LEU A 19 0.85 14.60 2.04
N CYS A 20 0.41 15.70 2.63
CA CYS A 20 -0.82 15.74 3.41
C CYS A 20 -1.79 16.73 2.77
N ALA A 21 -3.04 16.31 2.59
CA ALA A 21 -4.12 17.20 2.23
C ALA A 21 -4.93 17.50 3.50
N CYS A 22 -4.98 18.79 3.85
CA CYS A 22 -5.62 19.27 5.08
C CYS A 22 -6.69 20.31 4.76
N GLU A 23 -7.79 20.29 5.50
CA GLU A 23 -8.77 21.37 5.57
C GLU A 23 -8.68 22.00 6.97
N GLY A 24 -8.07 23.18 7.05
CA GLY A 24 -7.68 23.75 8.34
C GLY A 24 -6.74 22.83 9.11
N SER A 25 -7.14 22.40 10.31
CA SER A 25 -6.39 21.46 11.15
C SER A 25 -6.71 19.98 10.89
N GLN A 26 -7.70 19.70 10.04
CA GLN A 26 -8.16 18.33 9.77
C GLN A 26 -7.36 17.71 8.63
N LEU A 27 -6.67 16.60 8.90
CA LEU A 27 -6.07 15.75 7.86
C LEU A 27 -7.17 14.96 7.13
N LEU A 28 -7.28 15.14 5.82
CA LEU A 28 -8.24 14.44 4.97
C LEU A 28 -7.64 13.17 4.37
N ALA A 29 -6.41 13.28 3.86
CA ALA A 29 -5.67 12.17 3.27
C ALA A 29 -4.17 12.45 3.30
N ALA A 30 -3.38 11.39 3.14
CA ALA A 30 -1.94 11.48 3.00
C ALA A 30 -1.41 10.51 1.93
N LEU A 31 -0.35 10.92 1.24
CA LEU A 31 0.42 10.06 0.34
C LEU A 31 1.85 9.92 0.91
N PRO A 32 2.22 8.75 1.44
CA PRO A 32 3.60 8.47 1.86
C PRO A 32 4.51 8.34 0.65
N VAL A 33 5.66 8.99 0.68
CA VAL A 33 6.65 9.00 -0.40
C VAL A 33 8.03 8.75 0.18
N PHE A 34 8.84 7.96 -0.51
CA PHE A 34 10.26 7.83 -0.26
C PHE A 34 11.05 8.21 -1.49
N ILE A 35 12.18 8.85 -1.26
CA ILE A 35 13.10 9.35 -2.28
C ILE A 35 14.44 8.71 -2.01
N LYS A 36 14.99 8.04 -3.02
CA LYS A 36 16.34 7.48 -2.97
C LYS A 36 17.17 8.08 -4.09
N ARG A 37 18.34 8.62 -3.76
CA ARG A 37 19.25 9.22 -4.75
C ARG A 37 20.31 8.21 -5.16
N GLY A 38 20.44 7.98 -6.46
CA GLY A 38 21.46 7.10 -7.04
C GLY A 38 22.33 7.86 -8.06
N SER A 39 23.31 7.16 -8.62
CA SER A 39 24.23 7.71 -9.62
C SER A 39 23.54 8.17 -10.91
N LEU A 40 22.35 7.65 -11.21
CA LEU A 40 21.57 7.98 -12.40
C LEU A 40 20.48 9.04 -12.12
N GLY A 41 20.31 9.49 -10.88
CA GLY A 41 19.26 10.43 -10.47
C GLY A 41 18.41 9.91 -9.32
N ALA A 42 17.36 10.66 -8.97
CA ALA A 42 16.47 10.32 -7.86
C ALA A 42 15.33 9.39 -8.28
N VAL A 43 15.04 8.39 -7.45
CA VAL A 43 13.88 7.51 -7.60
C VAL A 43 12.89 7.83 -6.49
N VAL A 44 11.64 8.05 -6.87
CA VAL A 44 10.53 8.34 -5.97
C VAL A 44 9.57 7.16 -5.95
N ASN A 45 9.12 6.74 -4.77
CA ASN A 45 8.19 5.62 -4.64
C ASN A 45 7.18 5.84 -3.51
N SER A 46 5.93 5.47 -3.74
CA SER A 46 4.92 5.38 -2.70
C SER A 46 5.12 4.09 -1.87
N LEU A 47 5.63 4.23 -0.64
CA LEU A 47 6.03 3.12 0.25
C LEU A 47 6.92 2.03 -0.41
N PRO A 48 8.26 2.20 -0.39
CA PRO A 48 9.21 1.36 -1.12
C PRO A 48 9.48 0.03 -0.41
N PHE A 49 8.66 -1.01 -0.64
CA PHE A 49 9.03 -2.38 -0.24
C PHE A 49 8.11 -3.43 -0.87
N TYR A 50 8.65 -4.42 -1.61
CA TYR A 50 7.92 -5.64 -2.07
C TYR A 50 6.51 -5.43 -2.65
N GLY A 51 6.29 -4.36 -3.42
CA GLY A 51 4.96 -4.09 -3.96
C GLY A 51 3.96 -3.62 -2.90
N SER A 52 4.43 -2.99 -1.81
CA SER A 52 3.60 -2.39 -0.79
C SER A 52 2.57 -1.47 -1.44
N HIS A 53 1.33 -1.65 -1.02
CA HIS A 53 0.20 -0.83 -1.41
C HIS A 53 0.32 0.55 -0.75
N GLY A 54 1.09 1.41 -1.42
CA GLY A 54 1.59 2.68 -0.90
C GLY A 54 0.81 3.92 -1.29
N GLY A 55 -0.30 3.76 -2.00
CA GLY A 55 -1.10 4.86 -2.55
C GLY A 55 -1.73 5.76 -1.49
N ILE A 56 -2.63 6.63 -1.95
CA ILE A 56 -3.30 7.62 -1.11
C ILE A 56 -4.06 6.92 0.02
N VAL A 57 -3.76 7.34 1.25
CA VAL A 57 -4.44 6.89 2.47
C VAL A 57 -5.42 7.98 2.89
N GLY A 58 -6.71 7.67 2.85
CA GLY A 58 -7.78 8.59 3.23
C GLY A 58 -9.00 7.85 3.74
N ARG A 59 -10.06 8.61 4.05
CA ARG A 59 -11.36 8.02 4.37
C ARG A 59 -11.98 7.34 3.15
N PRO A 60 -12.88 6.36 3.33
CA PRO A 60 -13.72 5.87 2.24
C PRO A 60 -14.43 7.04 1.54
N ASN A 61 -14.60 6.95 0.21
CA ASN A 61 -15.21 8.00 -0.62
C ASN A 61 -14.48 9.35 -0.54
N LEU A 62 -13.15 9.33 -0.43
CA LEU A 62 -12.33 10.54 -0.48
C LEU A 62 -12.62 11.33 -1.76
N ASP A 63 -12.91 12.62 -1.61
CA ASP A 63 -13.16 13.55 -2.71
C ASP A 63 -11.99 13.52 -3.71
N ARG A 64 -12.32 13.41 -5.00
CA ARG A 64 -11.34 13.34 -6.10
C ARG A 64 -10.41 14.55 -6.10
N ARG A 65 -10.89 15.74 -5.75
CA ARG A 65 -10.07 16.97 -5.65
C ARG A 65 -8.95 16.86 -4.62
N VAL A 66 -9.19 16.12 -3.53
CA VAL A 66 -8.18 15.87 -2.50
C VAL A 66 -7.09 14.96 -3.05
N SER A 67 -7.47 13.96 -3.85
CA SER A 67 -6.52 13.05 -4.48
C SER A 67 -5.70 13.75 -5.55
N GLU A 68 -6.34 14.56 -6.39
CA GLU A 68 -5.67 15.39 -7.40
C GLU A 68 -4.67 16.36 -6.77
N ALA A 69 -5.02 17.01 -5.65
CA ALA A 69 -4.08 17.87 -4.94
C ALA A 69 -2.84 17.12 -4.43
N LEU A 70 -3.00 15.90 -3.94
CA LEU A 70 -1.87 15.05 -3.52
C LEU A 70 -1.00 14.60 -4.70
N LEU A 71 -1.60 14.29 -5.85
CA LEU A 71 -0.88 13.89 -7.05
C LEU A 71 -0.12 15.07 -7.67
N THR A 72 -0.69 16.28 -7.64
CA THR A 72 0.03 17.51 -8.02
C THR A 72 1.21 17.77 -7.06
N ALA A 73 1.01 17.59 -5.75
CA ALA A 73 2.10 17.71 -4.79
C ALA A 73 3.20 16.66 -5.01
N LEU A 74 2.84 15.45 -5.45
CA LEU A 74 3.80 14.42 -5.83
C LEU A 74 4.61 14.84 -7.06
N ASP A 75 3.96 15.40 -8.08
CA ASP A 75 4.66 15.91 -9.26
C ASP A 75 5.67 17.00 -8.90
N HIS A 76 5.30 17.94 -8.01
CA HIS A 76 6.24 18.94 -7.50
C HIS A 76 7.42 18.30 -6.76
N VAL A 77 7.22 17.24 -5.97
CA VAL A 77 8.33 16.51 -5.35
C VAL A 77 9.24 15.90 -6.41
N CYS A 78 8.67 15.28 -7.45
CA CYS A 78 9.45 14.71 -8.55
C CYS A 78 10.30 15.76 -9.25
N GLN A 79 9.76 16.94 -9.51
CA GLN A 79 10.49 18.07 -10.11
C GLN A 79 11.58 18.60 -9.17
N GLU A 80 11.26 18.79 -7.87
CA GLU A 80 12.20 19.30 -6.86
C GLU A 80 13.46 18.41 -6.76
N VAL A 81 13.28 17.10 -6.83
CA VAL A 81 14.37 16.14 -6.64
C VAL A 81 15.04 15.70 -7.93
N ASP A 82 14.59 16.22 -9.08
CA ASP A 82 14.98 15.78 -10.43
C ASP A 82 14.82 14.25 -10.57
N ALA A 83 13.60 13.77 -10.31
CA ALA A 83 13.29 12.36 -10.29
C ALA A 83 13.35 11.74 -11.69
N VAL A 84 14.14 10.68 -11.84
CA VAL A 84 14.19 9.89 -13.08
C VAL A 84 13.03 8.91 -13.20
N SER A 85 12.42 8.55 -12.08
CA SER A 85 11.23 7.72 -12.05
C SER A 85 10.43 7.94 -10.77
N CYS A 86 9.11 7.93 -10.92
CA CYS A 86 8.18 7.89 -9.80
C CYS A 86 7.28 6.65 -9.95
N THR A 87 7.06 5.92 -8.86
CA THR A 87 6.13 4.79 -8.84
C THR A 87 5.11 4.98 -7.73
N VAL A 88 3.83 4.89 -8.11
CA VAL A 88 2.71 4.82 -7.17
C VAL A 88 2.07 3.45 -7.26
N ILE A 89 1.86 2.80 -6.12
CA ILE A 89 1.20 1.50 -6.04
C ILE A 89 -0.07 1.66 -5.22
N GLU A 90 -1.21 1.48 -5.86
CA GLU A 90 -2.51 1.70 -5.26
C GLU A 90 -2.79 0.76 -4.08
N SER A 91 -3.75 1.15 -3.23
CA SER A 91 -4.34 0.26 -2.24
C SER A 91 -5.05 -0.91 -2.92
N PRO A 92 -4.99 -2.16 -2.43
CA PRO A 92 -5.78 -3.25 -3.01
C PRO A 92 -7.27 -3.08 -2.69
N TRP A 93 -7.59 -2.12 -1.82
CA TRP A 93 -8.94 -1.71 -1.45
C TRP A 93 -9.38 -0.45 -2.19
N GLU A 94 -8.58 0.07 -3.13
CA GLU A 94 -8.99 1.18 -3.96
C GLU A 94 -10.18 0.76 -4.83
N THR A 95 -11.27 1.52 -4.74
CA THR A 95 -12.48 1.26 -5.52
C THR A 95 -12.62 2.23 -6.68
N ASP A 96 -11.98 3.40 -6.60
CA ASP A 96 -11.96 4.39 -7.68
C ASP A 96 -10.78 4.11 -8.62
N LYS A 97 -11.07 3.33 -9.67
CA LYS A 97 -10.09 2.98 -10.72
C LYS A 97 -9.55 4.19 -11.48
N GLU A 98 -10.22 5.34 -11.40
CA GLU A 98 -9.81 6.54 -12.10
C GLU A 98 -9.05 7.52 -11.22
N ARG A 99 -8.89 7.24 -9.92
CA ARG A 99 -8.25 8.16 -8.96
C ARG A 99 -6.89 8.64 -9.43
N TYR A 100 -6.13 7.75 -10.07
CA TYR A 100 -4.79 8.01 -10.56
C TYR A 100 -4.74 8.34 -12.06
N CYS A 101 -5.86 8.34 -12.78
CA CYS A 101 -5.87 8.70 -14.21
C CYS A 101 -5.51 10.17 -14.46
N SER A 102 -5.70 11.05 -13.47
CA SER A 102 -5.22 12.44 -13.54
C SER A 102 -3.72 12.55 -13.36
N TYR A 103 -3.06 11.51 -12.83
CA TYR A 103 -1.61 11.44 -12.79
C TYR A 103 -1.10 11.08 -14.19
N ALA A 104 -0.24 11.92 -14.76
CA ALA A 104 0.35 11.72 -16.08
C ALA A 104 1.42 10.60 -16.06
N ALA A 105 1.04 9.39 -15.62
CA ALA A 105 1.94 8.25 -15.57
C ALA A 105 2.31 7.80 -16.99
N GLY A 106 3.60 7.60 -17.22
CA GLY A 106 4.10 7.06 -18.49
C GLY A 106 3.84 5.56 -18.67
N LEU A 107 3.49 4.85 -17.60
CA LEU A 107 3.20 3.41 -17.61
C LEU A 107 2.18 3.07 -16.53
N PHE A 108 1.18 2.25 -16.90
CA PHE A 108 0.26 1.60 -15.99
C PHE A 108 0.51 0.09 -16.01
N ASP A 109 0.48 -0.53 -14.85
CA ASP A 109 0.70 -1.97 -14.65
C ASP A 109 -0.41 -2.53 -13.76
N GLU A 110 -0.99 -3.65 -14.17
CA GLU A 110 -2.04 -4.33 -13.40
C GLU A 110 -1.46 -5.48 -12.59
N ARG A 111 -1.80 -5.54 -11.30
CA ARG A 111 -1.32 -6.58 -10.40
C ARG A 111 -2.46 -7.40 -9.85
N LEU A 112 -2.42 -8.71 -10.09
CA LEU A 112 -3.36 -9.66 -9.50
C LEU A 112 -2.85 -10.12 -8.14
N GLY A 113 -3.59 -9.76 -7.09
CA GLY A 113 -3.35 -10.23 -5.72
C GLY A 113 -4.48 -11.13 -5.23
N GLN A 114 -4.16 -12.06 -4.33
CA GLN A 114 -5.16 -12.87 -3.62
C GLN A 114 -5.16 -12.50 -2.15
N ILE A 115 -6.29 -11.96 -1.67
CA ILE A 115 -6.49 -11.63 -0.26
C ILE A 115 -7.53 -12.58 0.32
N THR A 116 -7.18 -13.26 1.41
CA THR A 116 -8.11 -14.11 2.16
C THR A 116 -8.52 -13.41 3.43
N CYS A 117 -9.80 -13.05 3.53
CA CYS A 117 -10.36 -12.51 4.76
C CYS A 117 -10.37 -13.61 5.83
N LEU A 118 -9.60 -13.42 6.90
CA LEU A 118 -9.56 -14.35 8.01
C LEU A 118 -10.81 -14.17 8.89
N PRO A 119 -11.31 -15.24 9.52
CA PRO A 119 -12.45 -15.14 10.42
C PRO A 119 -12.07 -14.33 11.66
N ASP A 120 -13.05 -13.67 12.25
CA ASP A 120 -12.89 -12.96 13.53
C ASP A 120 -12.45 -13.94 14.63
N ARG A 121 -11.57 -13.46 15.51
CA ARG A 121 -11.00 -14.17 16.65
C ARG A 121 -11.78 -14.03 17.95
N ALA A 122 -12.98 -13.44 17.90
CA ALA A 122 -13.81 -13.21 19.09
C ALA A 122 -14.04 -14.47 19.96
N ASP A 123 -14.03 -15.67 19.37
CA ASP A 123 -14.10 -16.95 20.09
C ASP A 123 -13.00 -17.91 19.62
N GLU A 124 -11.91 -17.98 20.37
CA GLU A 124 -10.74 -18.82 20.06
C GLU A 124 -11.09 -20.31 19.94
N SER A 125 -12.13 -20.78 20.64
CA SER A 125 -12.50 -22.20 20.66
C SER A 125 -12.99 -22.71 19.30
N ILE A 126 -13.50 -21.81 18.45
CA ILE A 126 -14.06 -22.13 17.13
C ILE A 126 -13.25 -21.54 15.95
N VAL A 127 -12.24 -20.70 16.21
CA VAL A 127 -11.43 -20.05 15.17
C VAL A 127 -10.77 -21.07 14.25
N GLN A 128 -10.23 -22.16 14.80
CA GLN A 128 -9.58 -23.20 14.00
C GLN A 128 -10.57 -23.85 13.01
N GLU A 129 -11.78 -24.16 13.46
CA GLU A 129 -12.80 -24.75 12.61
C GLU A 129 -13.27 -23.76 11.54
N ARG A 130 -13.53 -22.50 11.91
CA ARG A 130 -13.88 -21.43 10.97
C ARG A 130 -12.82 -21.24 9.89
N LEU A 131 -11.55 -21.23 10.27
CA LEU A 131 -10.43 -21.11 9.33
C LEU A 131 -10.37 -22.31 8.39
N LEU A 132 -10.47 -23.54 8.94
CA LEU A 132 -10.49 -24.75 8.12
C LEU A 132 -11.67 -24.76 7.15
N ASN A 133 -12.82 -24.20 7.54
CA ASN A 133 -14.02 -24.10 6.70
C ASN A 133 -13.86 -23.14 5.51
N LEU A 134 -12.93 -22.18 5.58
CA LEU A 134 -12.59 -21.33 4.41
C LEU A 134 -11.93 -22.14 3.27
N TYR A 135 -11.29 -23.26 3.59
CA TYR A 135 -10.57 -24.04 2.61
C TYR A 135 -11.52 -24.90 1.77
N HIS A 136 -11.16 -25.14 0.51
CA HIS A 136 -11.80 -26.20 -0.27
C HIS A 136 -11.61 -27.56 0.43
N GLN A 137 -12.55 -28.50 0.29
CA GLN A 137 -12.54 -29.78 1.02
C GLN A 137 -11.21 -30.55 0.87
N LYS A 138 -10.63 -30.58 -0.33
CA LYS A 138 -9.33 -31.23 -0.59
C LYS A 138 -8.20 -30.55 0.19
N THR A 139 -8.14 -29.23 0.19
CA THR A 139 -7.14 -28.44 0.93
C THR A 139 -7.28 -28.65 2.43
N ARG A 140 -8.51 -28.62 2.96
CA ARG A 140 -8.80 -28.90 4.36
C ARG A 140 -8.31 -30.30 4.80
N ASN A 141 -8.48 -31.31 3.95
CA ASN A 141 -7.98 -32.66 4.23
C ASN A 141 -6.44 -32.71 4.26
N MET A 142 -5.77 -32.02 3.34
CA MET A 142 -4.31 -31.93 3.31
C MET A 142 -3.75 -31.21 4.54
N VAL A 143 -4.36 -30.08 4.93
CA VAL A 143 -3.99 -29.35 6.16
C VAL A 143 -4.15 -30.25 7.39
N ARG A 144 -5.29 -30.95 7.52
CA ARG A 144 -5.52 -31.91 8.63
C ARG A 144 -4.50 -33.05 8.63
N LYS A 145 -4.09 -33.53 7.46
CA LYS A 145 -3.05 -34.57 7.34
C LYS A 145 -1.68 -34.06 7.80
N GLY A 146 -1.32 -32.82 7.45
CA GLY A 146 -0.09 -32.16 7.93
C GLY A 146 -0.05 -32.06 9.46
N LEU A 147 -1.11 -31.50 10.05
CA LEU A 147 -1.25 -31.37 11.50
C LEU A 147 -1.15 -32.72 12.24
N LYS A 148 -1.80 -33.77 11.73
CA LYS A 148 -1.71 -35.12 12.30
C LYS A 148 -0.31 -35.74 12.16
N GLY A 149 0.45 -35.35 11.15
CA GLY A 149 1.81 -35.80 10.90
C GLY A 149 2.86 -35.09 11.77
N GLY A 150 2.48 -34.07 12.55
CA GLY A 150 3.40 -33.29 13.37
C GLY A 150 4.19 -32.23 12.60
N PHE A 151 3.69 -31.80 11.43
CA PHE A 151 4.24 -30.71 10.62
C PHE A 151 3.41 -29.43 10.76
#